data_AF-A0A1I6X1C9-F1
#
_entry.id   AF-A0A1I6X1C9-F1
#
_cell.length_a   1.000
_cell.length_b   1.000
_cell.length_c   1.000
_cell.angle_alpha   90.00
_cell.angle_beta   90.00
_cell.angle_gamma   90.00
#
_symmetry.space_group_name_H-M   'P 1'
#
loop_
_entity.id
_entity.type
_entity.pdbx_description
1 polymer ?
#
loop_
_entity_poly.entity_id
_entity_poly.type
_entity_poly.pdbx_seq_one_letter_code
_entity_poly.pdbx_strand_id
1 'polypeptide(L)'
;MRVLESGNEEFGEVVTRDGKTWAVSAIPIKNEEGKITGILKTGLDITTHRRSEEKLLQAKLEAEAANNTKSEFLANMSHELRTPLNSIIGFSDILLEKTFGELNEKQYKYVRNISTSGKHLLMLINDILDLSKVEAGKMELHYSEFSINSVLEEVKAVLSPLMQGKDLEVTFNIEPDLTTLEADRGRLIQILYNLISNAIKFTPAGGKVLIYCKKSGNRALISVIDTGIGISAEDQLKLFQPFTQLSKSATKQYCGTGLGLALVKKLVTLHQGDIWVESEPGKGSNFTFAIPLRKPLELRKAKEIELEDVMIEFEMSKAAALSVKKSMEDLQEELEMPEVHLPREGDSKQELILVVEDDKSSSELLSVILKDEGYSVAALYSGKNVLKVAKNLKPDIITLDVFLPDTNGWLVLRQLKNDPHTTSIPVLIISMTNNNELGITLGATYSFTKPIKRVELVNALKEITKKFRFESPKVLIVDDDEYTVELLSSMIEPEGFEVIKAYSGREGLQKLFSNPQPDILIVDLMMSEVSGFDLISSMRADIRTKDIPLIVCTSSELTGKNLEELNNELKGYLISIMKKGTFGRKELINRIQQLAMLKRLNDEENPYCRR
;
A
#
# COMPACT_ATOMS: atom_id res chain seq x y z
N MET A 1 -38.77 -10.77 -46.75
CA MET A 1 -39.58 -11.99 -46.99
C MET A 1 -39.55 -12.95 -45.80
N ARG A 2 -38.58 -12.83 -44.88
CA ARG A 2 -38.45 -13.73 -43.72
C ARG A 2 -39.68 -13.80 -42.79
N VAL A 3 -40.45 -12.71 -42.60
CA VAL A 3 -41.74 -12.75 -41.85
C VAL A 3 -42.75 -13.78 -42.38
N LEU A 4 -42.78 -14.03 -43.70
CA LEU A 4 -43.67 -15.04 -44.28
C LEU A 4 -43.19 -16.47 -44.01
N GLU A 5 -41.89 -16.65 -43.78
CA GLU A 5 -41.24 -17.93 -43.51
C GLU A 5 -41.21 -18.23 -42.00
N SER A 6 -41.00 -17.21 -41.16
CA SER A 6 -40.86 -17.34 -39.71
C SER A 6 -42.18 -17.20 -38.95
N GLY A 7 -43.17 -16.50 -39.52
CA GLY A 7 -44.46 -16.23 -38.88
C GLY A 7 -44.40 -15.33 -37.63
N ASN A 8 -43.24 -14.73 -37.37
CA ASN A 8 -42.97 -13.85 -36.24
C ASN A 8 -42.85 -12.39 -36.68
N GLU A 9 -43.07 -11.47 -35.73
CA GLU A 9 -42.82 -10.04 -35.95
C GLU A 9 -41.33 -9.79 -36.19
N GLU A 10 -41.02 -8.94 -37.16
CA GLU A 10 -39.64 -8.51 -37.43
C GLU A 10 -39.52 -7.00 -37.28
N PHE A 11 -38.44 -6.59 -36.62
CA PHE A 11 -38.04 -5.19 -36.45
C PHE A 11 -36.62 -5.02 -37.00
N GLY A 12 -36.37 -3.93 -37.73
CA GLY A 12 -35.04 -3.66 -38.26
C GLY A 12 -34.91 -2.26 -38.83
N GLU A 13 -33.70 -1.90 -39.21
CA GLU A 13 -33.40 -0.61 -39.80
C GLU A 13 -33.00 -0.77 -41.27
N VAL A 14 -33.49 0.14 -42.11
CA VAL A 14 -33.18 0.17 -43.54
C VAL A 14 -32.65 1.54 -43.89
N VAL A 15 -31.44 1.57 -44.44
CA VAL A 15 -30.86 2.78 -45.04
C VAL A 15 -31.22 2.80 -46.52
N THR A 16 -31.93 3.83 -46.95
CA THR A 16 -32.33 4.02 -48.35
C THR A 16 -31.19 4.63 -49.17
N ARG A 17 -31.27 4.52 -50.50
CA ARG A 17 -30.22 5.02 -51.42
C ARG A 17 -29.99 6.54 -51.35
N ASP A 18 -31.00 7.29 -50.91
CA ASP A 18 -30.93 8.73 -50.64
C ASP A 18 -30.38 9.06 -49.23
N GLY A 19 -29.92 8.05 -48.47
CA GLY A 19 -29.24 8.22 -47.20
C GLY A 19 -30.16 8.51 -46.01
N LYS A 20 -31.44 8.16 -46.11
CA LYS A 20 -32.39 8.19 -44.98
C LYS A 20 -32.39 6.84 -44.27
N THR A 21 -32.52 6.88 -42.94
CA THR A 21 -32.61 5.68 -42.12
C THR A 21 -34.05 5.52 -41.63
N TRP A 22 -34.64 4.37 -41.92
CA TRP A 22 -36.00 4.02 -41.54
C TRP A 22 -35.99 2.88 -40.54
N ALA A 23 -36.65 3.05 -39.40
CA ALA A 23 -37.02 1.94 -38.53
C ALA A 23 -38.27 1.28 -39.13
N VAL A 24 -38.16 0.01 -39.49
CA VAL A 24 -39.21 -0.76 -40.15
C VAL A 24 -39.66 -1.89 -39.24
N SER A 25 -40.96 -1.98 -38.98
CA SER A 25 -41.57 -3.14 -38.36
C SER A 25 -42.47 -3.86 -39.37
N ALA A 26 -42.46 -5.18 -39.31
CA ALA A 26 -43.27 -6.03 -40.15
C ALA A 26 -44.01 -7.06 -39.28
N ILE A 27 -45.33 -6.93 -39.22
CA ILE A 27 -46.21 -7.74 -38.38
C ILE A 27 -47.06 -8.64 -39.29
N PRO A 28 -47.07 -9.97 -39.08
CA PRO A 28 -47.91 -10.88 -39.85
C PRO A 28 -49.38 -10.72 -39.45
N ILE A 29 -50.25 -10.54 -40.44
CA ILE A 29 -51.71 -10.50 -40.25
C ILE A 29 -52.22 -11.94 -40.39
N LYS A 30 -52.96 -12.42 -39.40
CA LYS A 30 -53.52 -13.79 -39.36
C LYS A 30 -55.05 -13.75 -39.42
N ASN A 31 -55.67 -14.77 -40.02
CA ASN A 31 -57.12 -14.96 -39.97
C ASN A 31 -57.57 -15.64 -38.65
N GLU A 32 -58.88 -15.85 -38.47
CA GLU A 32 -59.47 -16.50 -37.28
C GLU A 32 -58.97 -17.95 -37.07
N GLU A 33 -58.45 -18.59 -38.12
CA GLU A 33 -57.84 -19.94 -38.07
C GLU A 33 -56.33 -19.91 -37.80
N GLY A 34 -55.74 -18.73 -37.57
CA GLY A 34 -54.30 -18.55 -37.27
C GLY A 34 -53.37 -18.58 -38.49
N LYS A 35 -53.91 -18.66 -39.71
CA LYS A 35 -53.16 -18.67 -40.97
C LYS A 35 -52.78 -17.24 -41.39
N ILE A 36 -51.52 -17.03 -41.77
CA ILE A 36 -51.01 -15.72 -42.23
C ILE A 36 -51.67 -15.36 -43.57
N THR A 37 -52.41 -14.25 -43.61
CA THR A 37 -53.11 -13.75 -44.79
C THR A 37 -52.48 -12.49 -45.38
N GLY A 38 -51.58 -11.83 -44.64
CA GLY A 38 -50.89 -10.64 -45.12
C GLY A 38 -49.78 -10.21 -44.18
N ILE A 39 -49.11 -9.10 -44.52
CA ILE A 39 -48.10 -8.46 -43.69
C ILE A 39 -48.41 -6.97 -43.62
N LEU A 40 -48.52 -6.43 -42.41
CA LEU A 40 -48.51 -4.99 -42.19
C LEU A 40 -47.06 -4.55 -42.02
N LYS A 41 -46.61 -3.59 -42.83
CA LYS A 41 -45.31 -2.95 -42.66
C LYS A 41 -45.50 -1.50 -42.26
N THR A 42 -44.83 -1.07 -41.19
CA THR A 42 -44.76 0.34 -40.81
C THR A 42 -43.31 0.81 -40.86
N GLY A 43 -43.10 2.07 -41.25
CA GLY A 43 -41.78 2.68 -41.36
C GLY A 43 -41.79 4.06 -40.71
N LEU A 44 -40.83 4.31 -39.81
CA LEU A 44 -40.60 5.62 -39.20
C LEU A 44 -39.25 6.16 -39.67
N ASP A 45 -39.22 7.38 -40.21
CA ASP A 45 -37.97 8.06 -40.55
C ASP A 45 -37.24 8.44 -39.25
N ILE A 46 -36.12 7.79 -39.00
CA ILE A 46 -35.27 8.01 -37.82
C ILE A 46 -33.93 8.66 -38.20
N THR A 47 -33.82 9.24 -39.40
CA THR A 47 -32.57 9.78 -39.94
C THR A 47 -31.96 10.85 -39.03
N THR A 48 -32.78 11.76 -38.51
CA THR A 48 -32.33 12.83 -37.60
C THR A 48 -31.84 12.27 -36.28
N HIS A 49 -32.55 11.28 -35.73
CA HIS A 49 -32.20 10.61 -34.49
C HIS A 49 -30.88 9.85 -34.63
N ARG A 50 -30.74 9.01 -35.67
CA ARG A 50 -29.51 8.26 -35.94
C ARG A 50 -28.29 9.15 -36.16
N ARG A 51 -28.43 10.23 -36.94
CA ARG A 51 -27.33 11.20 -37.12
C ARG A 51 -26.95 11.91 -35.82
N SER A 52 -27.92 12.15 -34.93
CA SER A 52 -27.64 12.75 -33.62
C SER A 52 -26.92 11.76 -32.69
N GLU A 53 -27.32 10.48 -32.69
CA GLU A 53 -26.64 9.42 -31.95
C GLU A 53 -25.21 9.19 -32.44
N GLU A 54 -25.01 9.12 -33.76
CA GLU A 54 -23.67 8.97 -34.36
C GLU A 54 -22.77 10.17 -34.03
N LYS A 55 -23.28 11.40 -34.14
CA LYS A 55 -22.53 12.60 -33.74
C LYS A 55 -22.18 12.59 -32.26
N LEU A 56 -23.11 12.17 -31.41
CA LEU A 56 -22.89 12.07 -29.97
C LEU A 56 -21.86 11.01 -29.63
N LEU A 57 -21.93 9.85 -30.29
CA LEU A 57 -20.95 8.77 -30.14
C LEU A 57 -19.56 9.22 -30.60
N GLN A 58 -19.47 9.90 -31.74
CA GLN A 58 -18.20 10.44 -32.24
C GLN A 58 -17.61 11.47 -31.27
N ALA A 59 -18.42 12.43 -30.80
CA ALA A 59 -17.97 13.42 -29.82
C ALA A 59 -17.53 12.77 -28.49
N LYS A 60 -18.21 11.68 -28.07
CA LYS A 60 -17.82 10.91 -26.90
C LYS A 60 -16.47 10.22 -27.09
N LEU A 61 -16.25 9.56 -28.23
CA LEU A 61 -14.99 8.89 -28.54
C LEU A 61 -13.81 9.88 -28.61
N GLU A 62 -14.02 11.05 -29.22
CA GLU A 62 -13.02 12.13 -29.27
C GLU A 62 -12.71 12.67 -27.86
N ALA A 63 -13.73 12.85 -27.01
CA ALA A 63 -13.54 13.27 -25.63
C ALA A 63 -12.79 12.22 -24.79
N GLU A 64 -13.10 10.94 -24.95
CA GLU A 64 -12.41 9.84 -24.26
C GLU A 64 -10.94 9.72 -24.71
N ALA A 65 -10.67 9.83 -26.02
CA ALA A 65 -9.31 9.85 -26.56
C ALA A 65 -8.48 11.02 -26.01
N ALA A 66 -9.07 12.22 -25.95
CA ALA A 66 -8.45 13.39 -25.35
C ALA A 66 -8.17 13.20 -23.85
N ASN A 67 -9.11 12.61 -23.10
CA ASN A 67 -8.94 12.34 -21.67
C ASN A 67 -7.85 11.30 -21.39
N ASN A 68 -7.77 10.25 -22.21
CA ASN A 68 -6.70 9.26 -22.14
C ASN A 68 -5.33 9.87 -22.41
N THR A 69 -5.22 10.69 -23.46
CA THR A 69 -3.98 11.40 -23.81
C THR A 69 -3.55 12.36 -22.69
N LYS A 70 -4.49 13.11 -22.11
CA LYS A 70 -4.25 13.97 -20.94
C LYS A 70 -3.72 13.16 -19.75
N SER A 71 -4.31 12.01 -19.49
CA SER A 71 -3.91 11.13 -18.37
C SER A 71 -2.52 10.53 -18.57
N GLU A 72 -2.20 10.10 -19.78
CA GLU A 72 -0.87 9.57 -20.13
C GLU A 72 0.20 10.65 -20.02
N PHE A 73 -0.08 11.86 -20.52
CA PHE A 73 0.81 13.01 -20.37
C PHE A 73 1.07 13.33 -18.89
N LEU A 74 0.03 13.38 -18.06
CA LEU A 74 0.18 13.66 -16.63
C LEU A 74 0.95 12.56 -15.89
N ALA A 75 0.73 11.29 -16.23
CA ALA A 75 1.48 10.16 -15.68
C ALA A 75 2.98 10.29 -15.99
N ASN A 76 3.33 10.51 -17.26
CA ASN A 76 4.73 10.66 -17.69
C ASN A 76 5.38 11.89 -17.04
N MET A 77 4.69 13.04 -17.05
CA MET A 77 5.19 14.26 -16.39
C MET A 77 5.38 14.08 -14.89
N SER A 78 4.53 13.30 -14.21
CA SER A 78 4.75 13.05 -12.79
C SER A 78 6.01 12.25 -12.51
N HIS A 79 6.36 11.28 -13.35
CA HIS A 79 7.62 10.55 -13.19
C HIS A 79 8.81 11.50 -13.38
N GLU A 80 8.80 12.27 -14.47
CA GLU A 80 9.83 13.28 -14.79
C GLU A 80 9.99 14.37 -13.72
N LEU A 81 8.91 14.73 -13.03
CA LEU A 81 8.95 15.73 -11.94
C LEU A 81 9.30 15.12 -10.58
N ARG A 82 8.95 13.86 -10.33
CA ARG A 82 9.19 13.18 -9.05
C ARG A 82 10.67 12.89 -8.84
N THR A 83 11.35 12.44 -9.89
CA THR A 83 12.78 12.12 -9.89
C THR A 83 13.69 13.26 -9.39
N PRO A 84 13.69 14.46 -10.01
CA PRO A 84 14.51 15.57 -9.54
C PRO A 84 14.09 16.05 -8.14
N LEU A 85 12.80 15.92 -7.81
CA LEU A 85 12.26 16.37 -6.53
C LEU A 85 12.65 15.45 -5.36
N ASN A 86 12.62 14.14 -5.57
CA ASN A 86 13.09 13.15 -4.61
C ASN A 86 14.57 13.36 -4.29
N SER A 87 15.36 13.76 -5.27
CA SER A 87 16.77 14.09 -5.11
C SER A 87 16.98 15.34 -4.26
N ILE A 88 16.24 16.42 -4.55
CA ILE A 88 16.26 17.66 -3.76
C ILE A 88 15.87 17.38 -2.30
N ILE A 89 14.81 16.59 -2.09
CA ILE A 89 14.36 16.20 -0.74
C ILE A 89 15.43 15.33 -0.05
N GLY A 90 15.95 14.31 -0.73
CA GLY A 90 16.95 13.40 -0.18
C GLY A 90 18.23 14.12 0.25
N PHE A 91 18.81 14.95 -0.61
CA PHE A 91 20.01 15.72 -0.27
C PHE A 91 19.75 16.75 0.83
N SER A 92 18.58 17.39 0.85
CA SER A 92 18.24 18.33 1.92
C SER A 92 18.00 17.62 3.27
N ASP A 93 17.40 16.44 3.28
CA ASP A 93 17.23 15.64 4.50
C ASP A 93 18.59 15.13 5.04
N ILE A 94 19.49 14.65 4.18
CA ILE A 94 20.85 14.25 4.58
C ILE A 94 21.65 15.41 5.20
N LEU A 95 21.49 16.63 4.66
CA LEU A 95 22.11 17.82 5.22
C LEU A 95 21.51 18.18 6.59
N LEU A 96 20.20 18.03 6.79
CA LEU A 96 19.55 18.25 8.09
C LEU A 96 19.96 17.23 9.15
N GLU A 97 20.31 16.00 8.74
CA GLU A 97 20.85 14.95 9.61
C GLU A 97 22.31 15.22 10.05
N LYS A 98 22.93 16.30 9.55
CA LYS A 98 24.32 16.73 9.88
C LYS A 98 25.41 15.69 9.52
N THR A 99 25.10 14.78 8.60
CA THR A 99 25.99 13.70 8.14
C THR A 99 27.35 14.20 7.65
N PHE A 100 27.40 15.36 6.99
CA PHE A 100 28.63 15.95 6.43
C PHE A 100 29.11 17.19 7.21
N GLY A 101 28.75 17.29 8.50
CA GLY A 101 29.17 18.36 9.39
C GLY A 101 28.02 19.18 9.97
N GLU A 102 28.35 20.00 10.96
CA GLU A 102 27.40 20.89 11.63
C GLU A 102 26.91 22.00 10.69
N LEU A 103 25.60 22.19 10.63
CA LEU A 103 24.98 23.32 9.94
C LEU A 103 24.90 24.52 10.89
N ASN A 104 25.30 25.70 10.42
CA ASN A 104 24.98 26.93 11.15
C ASN A 104 23.48 27.24 11.08
N GLU A 105 23.00 28.10 11.98
CA GLU A 105 21.57 28.47 12.10
C GLU A 105 20.92 28.89 10.77
N LYS A 106 21.64 29.65 9.93
CA LYS A 106 21.12 30.09 8.62
C LYS A 106 21.05 28.95 7.63
N GLN A 107 22.08 28.10 7.56
CA GLN A 107 22.11 26.92 6.71
C GLN A 107 21.00 25.93 7.09
N TYR A 108 20.85 25.63 8.38
CA TYR A 108 19.78 24.77 8.88
C TYR A 108 18.40 25.29 8.44
N LYS A 109 18.14 26.59 8.60
CA LYS A 109 16.90 27.23 8.15
C LYS A 109 16.68 27.10 6.64
N TYR A 110 17.71 27.32 5.82
CA TYR A 110 17.59 27.21 4.36
C TYR A 110 17.35 25.77 3.90
N VAL A 111 18.12 24.82 4.42
CA VAL A 111 17.97 23.40 4.08
C VAL A 111 16.59 22.88 4.52
N ARG A 112 16.12 23.29 5.71
CA ARG A 112 14.76 22.95 6.18
C ARG A 112 13.68 23.51 5.26
N ASN A 113 13.84 24.74 4.77
CA ASN A 113 12.91 25.33 3.81
C ASN A 113 12.93 24.58 2.47
N ILE A 114 14.10 24.16 1.98
CA ILE A 114 14.23 23.36 0.76
C ILE A 114 13.50 22.02 0.92
N SER A 115 13.77 21.26 1.99
CA SER A 115 13.13 19.97 2.26
C SER A 115 11.60 20.11 2.36
N THR A 116 11.13 21.09 3.15
CA THR A 116 9.69 21.35 3.33
C THR A 116 9.01 21.72 2.01
N SER A 117 9.65 22.60 1.22
CA SER A 117 9.10 23.02 -0.08
C SER A 117 9.09 21.88 -1.10
N GLY A 118 10.14 21.04 -1.10
CA GLY A 118 10.22 19.86 -1.93
C GLY A 118 9.11 18.85 -1.63
N LYS A 119 8.92 18.51 -0.35
CA LYS A 119 7.85 17.62 0.12
C LYS A 119 6.46 18.15 -0.26
N HIS A 120 6.25 19.46 -0.12
CA HIS A 120 4.99 20.10 -0.52
C HIS A 120 4.73 20.03 -2.04
N LEU A 121 5.76 20.22 -2.86
CA LEU A 121 5.64 20.07 -4.31
C LEU A 121 5.37 18.61 -4.73
N LEU A 122 5.91 17.64 -4.00
CA LEU A 122 5.69 16.22 -4.29
C LEU A 122 4.26 15.81 -3.99
N MET A 123 3.73 16.26 -2.83
CA MET A 123 2.32 16.11 -2.48
C MET A 123 1.42 16.69 -3.58
N LEU A 124 1.78 17.87 -4.12
CA LEU A 124 1.03 18.51 -5.19
C LEU A 124 0.95 17.71 -6.49
N ILE A 125 2.08 17.17 -6.91
CA ILE A 125 2.15 16.35 -8.12
C ILE A 125 1.29 15.09 -7.91
N ASN A 126 1.36 14.48 -6.72
CA ASN A 126 0.55 13.32 -6.38
C ASN A 126 -0.96 13.66 -6.34
N ASP A 127 -1.35 14.81 -5.79
CA ASP A 127 -2.76 15.26 -5.79
C ASP A 127 -3.29 15.49 -7.22
N ILE A 128 -2.48 16.04 -8.12
CA ILE A 128 -2.84 16.23 -9.53
C ILE A 128 -3.00 14.88 -10.23
N LEU A 129 -2.09 13.94 -9.97
CA LEU A 129 -2.17 12.59 -10.52
C LEU A 129 -3.41 11.84 -10.03
N ASP A 130 -3.66 11.86 -8.72
CA ASP A 130 -4.82 11.22 -8.13
C ASP A 130 -6.09 11.81 -8.75
N LEU A 131 -6.20 13.14 -8.87
CA LEU A 131 -7.32 13.78 -9.55
C LEU A 131 -7.48 13.30 -11.00
N SER A 132 -6.38 13.22 -11.77
CA SER A 132 -6.41 12.74 -13.15
C SER A 132 -6.84 11.27 -13.26
N LYS A 133 -6.39 10.40 -12.34
CA LYS A 133 -6.78 8.98 -12.32
C LYS A 133 -8.27 8.82 -12.02
N VAL A 134 -8.80 9.61 -11.09
CA VAL A 134 -10.24 9.61 -10.81
C VAL A 134 -11.04 10.16 -11.99
N GLU A 135 -10.60 11.25 -12.64
CA GLU A 135 -11.27 11.80 -13.84
C GLU A 135 -11.28 10.83 -15.02
N ALA A 136 -10.25 9.99 -15.15
CA ALA A 136 -10.14 8.97 -16.17
C ALA A 136 -10.91 7.68 -15.85
N GLY A 137 -11.49 7.56 -14.64
CA GLY A 137 -12.15 6.32 -14.18
C GLY A 137 -11.18 5.15 -13.98
N LYS A 138 -9.87 5.41 -13.91
CA LYS A 138 -8.80 4.40 -13.74
C LYS A 138 -8.45 4.13 -12.28
N MET A 139 -9.14 4.78 -11.36
CA MET A 139 -8.87 4.66 -9.93
C MET A 139 -9.78 3.59 -9.31
N GLU A 140 -9.19 2.48 -8.91
CA GLU A 140 -9.87 1.39 -8.22
C GLU A 140 -9.76 1.57 -6.69
N LEU A 141 -10.83 1.20 -5.98
CA LEU A 141 -10.88 1.23 -4.52
C LEU A 141 -10.60 -0.16 -3.96
N HIS A 142 -9.69 -0.23 -2.98
CA HIS A 142 -9.36 -1.47 -2.29
C HIS A 142 -10.13 -1.54 -0.97
N TYR A 143 -11.30 -2.16 -1.00
CA TYR A 143 -12.17 -2.31 0.17
C TYR A 143 -11.57 -3.26 1.20
N SER A 144 -11.58 -2.82 2.45
CA SER A 144 -11.21 -3.60 3.63
C SER A 144 -12.14 -3.26 4.79
N GLU A 145 -12.40 -4.22 5.66
CA GLU A 145 -13.17 -3.98 6.89
C GLU A 145 -12.23 -3.49 8.00
N PHE A 146 -12.58 -2.36 8.63
CA PHE A 146 -11.81 -1.80 9.73
C PHE A 146 -12.70 -1.01 10.70
N SER A 147 -12.17 -0.72 11.89
CA SER A 147 -12.85 0.16 12.85
C SER A 147 -12.55 1.63 12.57
N ILE A 148 -13.59 2.48 12.59
CA ILE A 148 -13.45 3.92 12.39
C ILE A 148 -12.51 4.57 13.43
N ASN A 149 -12.49 4.04 14.66
CA ASN A 149 -11.60 4.50 15.73
C ASN A 149 -10.12 4.39 15.31
N SER A 150 -9.75 3.29 14.66
CA SER A 150 -8.36 3.05 14.25
C SER A 150 -7.87 4.08 13.22
N VAL A 151 -8.75 4.49 12.31
CA VAL A 151 -8.45 5.50 11.28
C VAL A 151 -8.33 6.89 11.91
N LEU A 152 -9.21 7.23 12.85
CA LEU A 152 -9.18 8.53 13.52
C LEU A 152 -7.96 8.69 14.42
N GLU A 153 -7.55 7.65 15.15
CA GLU A 153 -6.32 7.69 15.96
C GLU A 153 -5.06 7.85 15.09
N GLU A 154 -5.01 7.23 13.90
CA GLU A 154 -3.91 7.43 12.96
C GLU A 154 -3.84 8.87 12.44
N VAL A 155 -4.98 9.43 12.01
CA VAL A 155 -5.05 10.81 11.54
C VAL A 155 -4.71 11.80 12.66
N LYS A 156 -5.15 11.52 13.89
CA LYS A 156 -4.82 12.31 15.09
C LYS A 156 -3.33 12.27 15.41
N ALA A 157 -2.68 11.11 15.33
CA ALA A 157 -1.23 10.98 15.57
C ALA A 157 -0.42 11.84 14.60
N VAL A 158 -0.80 11.85 13.31
CA VAL A 158 -0.13 12.65 12.28
C VAL A 158 -0.36 14.15 12.47
N LEU A 159 -1.58 14.56 12.85
CA LEU A 159 -1.95 15.97 12.98
C LEU A 159 -1.68 16.58 14.37
N SER A 160 -1.36 15.77 15.39
CA SER A 160 -1.07 16.22 16.75
C SER A 160 -0.04 17.36 16.84
N PRO A 161 1.10 17.33 16.09
CA PRO A 161 2.06 18.44 16.12
C PRO A 161 1.48 19.77 15.62
N LEU A 162 0.58 19.73 14.63
CA LEU A 162 -0.08 20.92 14.08
C LEU A 162 -1.14 21.49 15.05
N MET A 163 -1.79 20.62 15.82
CA MET A 163 -2.78 20.99 16.84
C MET A 163 -2.10 21.68 18.03
N GLN A 164 -0.99 21.13 18.53
CA GLN A 164 -0.23 21.71 19.65
C GLN A 164 0.38 23.07 19.31
N GLY A 165 0.80 23.28 18.05
CA GLY A 165 1.39 24.55 17.62
C GLY A 165 0.44 25.76 17.62
N LYS A 166 -0.89 25.54 17.66
CA LYS A 166 -1.92 26.59 17.67
C LYS A 166 -2.79 26.62 18.94
N ASP A 167 -2.53 25.75 19.92
CA ASP A 167 -3.33 25.62 21.14
C ASP A 167 -4.84 25.45 20.84
N LEU A 168 -5.16 24.50 19.95
CA LEU A 168 -6.54 24.20 19.52
C LEU A 168 -7.16 23.09 20.39
N GLU A 169 -8.44 23.24 20.72
CA GLU A 169 -9.22 22.17 21.35
C GLU A 169 -9.77 21.25 20.25
N VAL A 170 -9.18 20.06 20.10
CA VAL A 170 -9.63 19.07 19.11
C VAL A 170 -10.28 17.87 19.80
N THR A 171 -11.55 17.62 19.46
CA THR A 171 -12.35 16.56 20.09
C THR A 171 -12.86 15.58 19.04
N PHE A 172 -12.79 14.29 19.35
CA PHE A 172 -13.29 13.21 18.50
C PHE A 172 -14.47 12.53 19.19
N ASN A 173 -15.65 12.61 18.58
CA ASN A 173 -16.89 12.05 19.09
C ASN A 173 -17.43 11.03 18.09
N ILE A 174 -17.63 9.80 18.56
CA ILE A 174 -18.06 8.67 17.73
C ILE A 174 -19.27 8.06 18.43
N GLU A 175 -20.40 7.99 17.71
CA GLU A 175 -21.59 7.32 18.23
C GLU A 175 -21.35 5.80 18.34
N PRO A 176 -21.86 5.13 19.39
CA PRO A 176 -21.64 3.70 19.63
C PRO A 176 -22.05 2.79 18.47
N ASP A 177 -23.02 3.23 17.67
CA ASP A 177 -23.61 2.47 16.58
C ASP A 177 -22.72 2.36 15.33
N LEU A 178 -21.61 3.10 15.27
CA LEU A 178 -20.65 3.11 14.17
C LEU A 178 -19.33 2.46 14.60
N THR A 179 -19.29 1.12 14.61
CA THR A 179 -18.13 0.33 15.05
C THR A 179 -17.22 -0.12 13.90
N THR A 180 -17.79 -0.68 12.83
CA THR A 180 -17.04 -1.18 11.66
C THR A 180 -17.51 -0.52 10.36
N LEU A 181 -16.57 -0.36 9.43
CA LEU A 181 -16.76 0.22 8.12
C LEU A 181 -15.98 -0.60 7.09
N GLU A 182 -16.62 -0.93 5.98
CA GLU A 182 -15.97 -1.55 4.82
C GLU A 182 -15.78 -0.50 3.72
N ALA A 183 -14.55 -0.01 3.57
CA ALA A 183 -14.17 1.04 2.62
C ALA A 183 -12.69 0.92 2.21
N ASP A 184 -12.21 1.79 1.32
CA ASP A 184 -10.77 1.93 1.11
C ASP A 184 -10.17 2.75 2.26
N ARG A 185 -9.41 2.06 3.13
CA ARG A 185 -8.81 2.64 4.33
C ARG A 185 -7.88 3.80 4.00
N GLY A 186 -7.05 3.65 2.98
CA GLY A 186 -6.06 4.68 2.59
C GLY A 186 -6.74 5.93 2.05
N ARG A 187 -7.78 5.76 1.23
CA ARG A 187 -8.55 6.89 0.70
C ARG A 187 -9.41 7.57 1.75
N LEU A 188 -9.93 6.82 2.73
CA LEU A 188 -10.62 7.41 3.86
C LEU A 188 -9.68 8.26 4.73
N ILE A 189 -8.46 7.79 5.01
CA ILE A 189 -7.42 8.58 5.68
C ILE A 189 -7.13 9.86 4.90
N GLN A 190 -6.99 9.76 3.57
CA GLN A 190 -6.74 10.91 2.70
C GLN A 190 -7.89 11.95 2.75
N ILE A 191 -9.14 11.49 2.79
CA ILE A 191 -10.31 12.38 2.95
C ILE A 191 -10.24 13.12 4.30
N LEU A 192 -10.07 12.37 5.39
CA LEU A 192 -10.07 12.92 6.75
C LEU A 192 -8.89 13.86 6.98
N TYR A 193 -7.70 13.49 6.51
CA TYR A 193 -6.51 14.33 6.58
C TYR A 193 -6.75 15.68 5.89
N ASN A 194 -7.32 15.69 4.68
CA ASN A 194 -7.63 16.92 3.96
C ASN A 194 -8.66 17.80 4.68
N LEU A 195 -9.73 17.22 5.22
CA LEU A 195 -10.77 17.98 5.92
C LEU A 195 -10.27 18.53 7.28
N ILE A 196 -9.62 17.69 8.10
CA ILE A 196 -9.15 18.07 9.44
C ILE A 196 -7.97 19.03 9.37
N SER A 197 -7.02 18.82 8.44
CA SER A 197 -5.91 19.77 8.26
C SER A 197 -6.41 21.15 7.80
N ASN A 198 -7.44 21.21 6.94
CA ASN A 198 -8.07 22.48 6.56
C ASN A 198 -8.75 23.14 7.76
N ALA A 199 -9.48 22.39 8.59
CA ALA A 199 -10.07 22.92 9.82
C ALA A 199 -8.99 23.54 10.72
N ILE A 200 -7.93 22.79 11.06
CA ILE A 200 -6.79 23.28 11.86
C ILE A 200 -6.13 24.53 11.24
N LYS A 201 -5.98 24.54 9.92
CA LYS A 201 -5.34 25.63 9.19
C LYS A 201 -6.15 26.92 9.27
N PHE A 202 -7.48 26.85 9.14
CA PHE A 202 -8.36 28.02 9.07
C PHE A 202 -9.01 28.40 10.41
N THR A 203 -8.87 27.58 11.45
CA THR A 203 -9.21 27.95 12.83
C THR A 203 -8.09 28.80 13.46
N PRO A 204 -8.42 29.96 14.06
CA PRO A 204 -7.49 30.76 14.87
C PRO A 204 -7.04 30.03 16.14
N ALA A 205 -5.93 30.48 16.75
CA ALA A 205 -5.44 29.91 18.01
C ALA A 205 -6.49 30.00 19.14
N GLY A 206 -6.61 28.95 19.96
CA GLY A 206 -7.66 28.84 20.98
C GLY A 206 -9.06 28.49 20.47
N GLY A 207 -9.22 28.23 19.17
CA GLY A 207 -10.48 27.75 18.59
C GLY A 207 -10.70 26.25 18.79
N LYS A 208 -11.85 25.75 18.34
CA LYS A 208 -12.28 24.36 18.51
C LYS A 208 -12.48 23.66 17.18
N VAL A 209 -12.07 22.39 17.11
CA VAL A 209 -12.34 21.49 15.99
C VAL A 209 -12.97 20.21 16.53
N LEU A 210 -14.20 19.91 16.12
CA LEU A 210 -14.95 18.73 16.52
C LEU A 210 -15.10 17.79 15.33
N ILE A 211 -14.66 16.54 15.48
CA ILE A 211 -14.90 15.47 14.52
C ILE A 211 -16.03 14.62 15.08
N TYR A 212 -17.15 14.55 14.37
CA TYR A 212 -18.34 13.82 14.77
C TYR A 212 -18.66 12.70 13.79
N CYS A 213 -18.73 11.46 14.25
CA CYS A 213 -19.03 10.29 13.43
C CYS A 213 -20.30 9.62 13.92
N LYS A 214 -21.28 9.42 13.03
CA LYS A 214 -22.53 8.70 13.34
C LYS A 214 -22.95 7.76 12.23
N LYS A 215 -23.77 6.78 12.60
CA LYS A 215 -24.46 5.90 11.66
C LYS A 215 -25.82 6.50 11.31
N SER A 216 -26.14 6.60 10.02
CA SER A 216 -27.49 6.96 9.55
C SER A 216 -27.95 5.95 8.50
N GLY A 217 -28.85 5.05 8.91
CA GLY A 217 -29.28 3.95 8.05
C GLY A 217 -28.11 3.04 7.67
N ASN A 218 -27.87 2.86 6.37
CA ASN A 218 -26.76 2.07 5.82
C ASN A 218 -25.52 2.92 5.45
N ARG A 219 -25.42 4.14 5.97
CA ARG A 219 -24.33 5.07 5.69
C ARG A 219 -23.63 5.53 6.97
N ALA A 220 -22.32 5.68 6.91
CA ALA A 220 -21.53 6.40 7.90
C ALA A 220 -21.51 7.89 7.53
N LEU A 221 -21.94 8.75 8.45
CA LEU A 221 -21.82 10.21 8.31
C LEU A 221 -20.67 10.67 9.19
N ILE A 222 -19.70 11.35 8.59
CA ILE A 222 -18.58 11.96 9.29
C ILE A 222 -18.58 13.46 9.03
N SER A 223 -18.60 14.23 10.11
CA SER A 223 -18.62 15.69 10.12
C SER A 223 -17.34 16.23 10.75
N VAL A 224 -16.72 17.21 10.11
CA VAL A 224 -15.59 17.99 10.64
C VAL A 224 -16.07 19.42 10.82
N ILE A 225 -16.20 19.83 12.08
CA ILE A 225 -16.77 21.11 12.49
C ILE A 225 -15.64 21.96 13.07
N ASP A 226 -15.48 23.17 12.57
CA ASP A 226 -14.44 24.10 12.98
C ASP A 226 -15.05 25.45 13.39
N THR A 227 -14.46 26.14 14.37
CA THR A 227 -14.86 27.51 14.77
C THR A 227 -14.01 28.59 14.08
N GLY A 228 -13.61 28.35 12.84
CA GLY A 228 -12.71 29.21 12.07
C GLY A 228 -13.40 30.40 11.40
N ILE A 229 -12.75 30.93 10.36
CA ILE A 229 -13.18 32.14 9.66
C ILE A 229 -14.53 32.01 8.94
N GLY A 230 -15.01 30.78 8.72
CA GLY A 230 -16.21 30.50 7.93
C GLY A 230 -16.08 30.89 6.45
N ILE A 231 -17.10 30.55 5.67
CA ILE A 231 -17.07 30.61 4.20
C ILE A 231 -18.35 31.30 3.71
N SER A 232 -18.22 32.27 2.80
CA SER A 232 -19.36 32.98 2.21
C SER A 232 -20.21 32.05 1.32
N ALA A 233 -21.51 32.34 1.18
CA ALA A 233 -22.40 31.52 0.34
C ALA A 233 -21.96 31.48 -1.14
N GLU A 234 -21.37 32.56 -1.66
CA GLU A 234 -20.82 32.61 -3.03
C GLU A 234 -19.60 31.69 -3.19
N ASP A 235 -18.75 31.65 -2.17
CA ASP A 235 -17.53 30.84 -2.17
C ASP A 235 -17.81 29.35 -1.97
N GLN A 236 -18.85 29.00 -1.20
CA GLN A 236 -19.30 27.62 -1.00
C GLN A 236 -19.64 26.92 -2.32
N LEU A 237 -20.20 27.65 -3.31
CA LEU A 237 -20.55 27.10 -4.63
C LEU A 237 -19.32 26.66 -5.45
N LYS A 238 -18.16 27.25 -5.17
CA LYS A 238 -16.92 27.03 -5.94
C LYS A 238 -15.91 26.16 -5.19
N LEU A 239 -16.20 25.81 -3.93
CA LEU A 239 -15.25 25.21 -3.00
C LEU A 239 -14.69 23.85 -3.44
N PHE A 240 -15.48 23.05 -4.16
CA PHE A 240 -15.08 21.75 -4.68
C PHE A 240 -14.57 21.78 -6.13
N GLN A 241 -14.40 22.97 -6.71
CA GLN A 241 -13.84 23.12 -8.06
C GLN A 241 -12.30 23.08 -8.00
N PRO A 242 -11.62 22.31 -8.87
CA PRO A 242 -10.17 22.26 -8.92
C PRO A 242 -9.54 23.66 -9.08
N PHE A 243 -8.40 23.88 -8.42
CA PHE A 243 -7.61 25.12 -8.50
C PHE A 243 -8.30 26.39 -7.98
N THR A 244 -9.41 26.25 -7.23
CA THR A 244 -10.11 27.40 -6.66
C THR A 244 -9.52 27.76 -5.30
N GLN A 245 -9.11 29.03 -5.13
CA GLN A 245 -8.67 29.59 -3.86
C GLN A 245 -9.51 30.83 -3.53
N LEU A 246 -10.02 30.91 -2.30
CA LEU A 246 -10.85 32.01 -1.85
C LEU A 246 -10.01 33.28 -1.54
N SER A 247 -10.61 34.45 -1.77
CA SER A 247 -10.04 35.79 -2.00
C SER A 247 -8.77 36.26 -1.23
N LYS A 248 -7.94 37.06 -1.94
CA LYS A 248 -6.55 37.49 -1.69
C LYS A 248 -6.24 38.33 -0.42
N SER A 249 -7.19 38.59 0.48
CA SER A 249 -7.00 39.57 1.58
C SER A 249 -6.83 38.94 2.97
N ALA A 250 -7.40 37.76 3.25
CA ALA A 250 -7.23 37.03 4.51
C ALA A 250 -6.30 35.81 4.39
N THR A 251 -6.04 35.35 3.16
CA THR A 251 -5.36 34.08 2.84
C THR A 251 -3.87 34.24 2.50
N LYS A 252 -3.31 35.47 2.55
CA LYS A 252 -1.88 35.74 2.25
C LYS A 252 -0.90 34.93 3.10
N GLN A 253 -1.35 34.38 4.22
CA GLN A 253 -0.54 33.61 5.16
C GLN A 253 -0.61 32.09 4.93
N TYR A 254 -1.50 31.62 4.06
CA TYR A 254 -1.90 30.21 4.00
C TYR A 254 -1.92 29.68 2.56
N CYS A 255 -0.75 29.49 1.96
CA CYS A 255 -0.61 28.82 0.65
C CYS A 255 -1.26 27.42 0.70
N GLY A 256 -2.24 27.19 -0.16
CA GLY A 256 -2.89 25.90 -0.36
C GLY A 256 -3.29 25.81 -1.83
N THR A 257 -3.41 24.61 -2.37
CA THR A 257 -3.29 24.40 -3.82
C THR A 257 -4.64 24.38 -4.53
N GLY A 258 -5.73 24.39 -3.77
CA GLY A 258 -7.10 24.34 -4.28
C GLY A 258 -7.50 22.97 -4.84
N LEU A 259 -6.68 21.94 -4.62
CA LEU A 259 -6.92 20.58 -5.12
C LEU A 259 -7.51 19.64 -4.07
N GLY A 260 -7.14 19.79 -2.80
CA GLY A 260 -7.53 18.86 -1.74
C GLY A 260 -9.04 18.63 -1.64
N LEU A 261 -9.85 19.69 -1.64
CA LEU A 261 -11.31 19.56 -1.56
C LEU A 261 -11.94 18.96 -2.82
N ALA A 262 -11.42 19.30 -4.01
CA ALA A 262 -11.86 18.69 -5.25
C ALA A 262 -11.58 17.18 -5.27
N LEU A 263 -10.41 16.77 -4.78
CA LEU A 263 -10.05 15.37 -4.62
C LEU A 263 -10.93 14.66 -3.59
N VAL A 264 -11.18 15.29 -2.43
CA VAL A 264 -12.10 14.75 -1.42
C VAL A 264 -13.47 14.45 -2.03
N LYS A 265 -14.05 15.39 -2.78
CA LYS A 265 -15.35 15.18 -3.45
C LYS A 265 -15.30 13.98 -4.39
N LYS A 266 -14.26 13.87 -5.19
CA LYS A 266 -14.07 12.75 -6.13
C LYS A 266 -13.91 11.41 -5.41
N LEU A 267 -13.12 11.34 -4.34
CA LEU A 267 -12.92 10.13 -3.53
C LEU A 267 -14.22 9.70 -2.83
N VAL A 268 -14.97 10.65 -2.26
CA VAL A 268 -16.27 10.36 -1.64
C VAL A 268 -17.27 9.84 -2.68
N THR A 269 -17.33 10.46 -3.86
CA THR A 269 -18.17 9.97 -4.97
C THR A 269 -17.76 8.58 -5.46
N LEU A 270 -16.46 8.27 -5.52
CA LEU A 270 -15.99 6.92 -5.85
C LEU A 270 -16.46 5.87 -4.83
N HIS A 271 -16.55 6.25 -3.55
CA HIS A 271 -17.15 5.42 -2.51
C HIS A 271 -18.69 5.36 -2.57
N GLN A 272 -19.31 5.92 -3.61
CA GLN A 272 -20.76 6.08 -3.75
C GLN A 272 -21.39 6.90 -2.60
N GLY A 273 -20.60 7.87 -2.12
CA GLY A 273 -20.98 8.79 -1.07
C GLY A 273 -21.26 10.20 -1.57
N ASP A 274 -21.69 11.05 -0.64
CA ASP A 274 -22.01 12.46 -0.85
C ASP A 274 -21.25 13.34 0.15
N ILE A 275 -20.82 14.52 -0.27
CA ILE A 275 -20.18 15.52 0.60
C ILE A 275 -20.83 16.89 0.42
N TRP A 276 -21.03 17.60 1.53
CA TRP A 276 -21.57 18.95 1.55
C TRP A 276 -20.92 19.78 2.67
N VAL A 277 -21.19 21.08 2.66
CA VAL A 277 -20.66 22.03 3.64
C VAL A 277 -21.77 22.96 4.10
N GLU A 278 -21.78 23.25 5.40
CA GLU A 278 -22.59 24.28 6.03
C GLU A 278 -21.64 25.25 6.71
N SER A 279 -21.66 26.53 6.34
CA SER A 279 -20.73 27.51 6.90
C SER A 279 -21.32 28.92 6.90
N GLU A 280 -20.96 29.69 7.92
CA GLU A 280 -21.28 31.11 8.03
C GLU A 280 -20.01 31.91 8.33
N PRO A 281 -19.75 33.03 7.61
CA PRO A 281 -18.60 33.88 7.87
C PRO A 281 -18.50 34.30 9.35
N GLY A 282 -17.34 34.05 9.96
CA GLY A 282 -17.03 34.36 11.36
C GLY A 282 -17.57 33.37 12.39
N LYS A 283 -18.37 32.37 12.00
CA LYS A 283 -18.86 31.32 12.92
C LYS A 283 -18.20 29.95 12.72
N GLY A 284 -17.52 29.75 11.60
CA GLY A 284 -16.83 28.51 11.26
C GLY A 284 -17.52 27.69 10.17
N SER A 285 -17.11 26.44 10.02
CA SER A 285 -17.58 25.55 8.94
C SER A 285 -17.85 24.14 9.45
N ASN A 286 -18.84 23.48 8.85
CA ASN A 286 -19.17 22.08 9.08
C ASN A 286 -19.10 21.35 7.73
N PHE A 287 -18.03 20.57 7.53
CA PHE A 287 -17.88 19.69 6.38
C PHE A 287 -18.39 18.31 6.73
N THR A 288 -19.44 17.85 6.04
CA THR A 288 -19.99 16.51 6.28
C THR A 288 -19.94 15.68 5.01
N PHE A 289 -19.46 14.44 5.15
CA PHE A 289 -19.56 13.45 4.08
C PHE A 289 -20.23 12.16 4.58
N ALA A 290 -20.91 11.48 3.67
CA ALA A 290 -21.61 10.24 3.92
C ALA A 290 -21.12 9.16 2.96
N ILE A 291 -20.70 8.00 3.48
CA ILE A 291 -20.30 6.82 2.68
C ILE A 291 -21.08 5.57 3.11
N PRO A 292 -21.33 4.60 2.21
CA PRO A 292 -21.94 3.32 2.58
C PRO A 292 -21.13 2.57 3.64
N LEU A 293 -21.80 1.87 4.56
CA LEU A 293 -21.14 1.06 5.58
C LEU A 293 -20.50 -0.22 5.03
N ARG A 294 -21.05 -0.71 3.92
CA ARG A 294 -20.64 -1.92 3.21
C ARG A 294 -20.48 -1.63 1.73
N LYS A 295 -19.64 -2.41 1.06
CA LYS A 295 -19.51 -2.34 -0.40
C LYS A 295 -20.90 -2.49 -1.04
N PRO A 296 -21.36 -1.53 -1.86
CA PRO A 296 -22.63 -1.66 -2.55
C PRO A 296 -22.61 -2.89 -3.45
N LEU A 297 -23.62 -3.77 -3.30
CA LEU A 297 -23.82 -4.90 -4.20
C LEU A 297 -24.12 -4.34 -5.60
N GLU A 298 -23.19 -4.46 -6.54
CA GLU A 298 -23.51 -4.21 -7.93
C GLU A 298 -24.58 -5.21 -8.39
N LEU A 299 -25.67 -4.72 -8.97
CA LEU A 299 -26.58 -5.52 -9.78
C LEU A 299 -25.79 -6.07 -10.96
N ARG A 300 -25.14 -7.23 -10.78
CA ARG A 300 -24.46 -7.98 -11.83
C ARG A 300 -25.45 -8.23 -12.97
N LYS A 301 -25.36 -7.45 -14.05
CA LYS A 301 -25.69 -7.97 -15.38
C LYS A 301 -24.63 -9.00 -15.71
N ALA A 302 -25.09 -10.22 -15.94
CA ALA A 302 -24.31 -11.42 -16.16
C ALA A 302 -23.13 -11.22 -17.12
N LYS A 303 -21.94 -11.50 -16.61
CA LYS A 303 -20.83 -12.17 -17.31
C LYS A 303 -19.87 -12.69 -16.24
N GLU A 304 -20.32 -13.73 -15.54
CA GLU A 304 -19.40 -14.80 -15.14
C GLU A 304 -19.09 -15.57 -16.42
N ILE A 305 -17.85 -15.46 -16.88
CA ILE A 305 -17.07 -16.47 -17.61
C ILE A 305 -15.62 -15.94 -17.61
N GLU A 306 -14.75 -16.72 -16.95
CA GLU A 306 -13.30 -16.86 -17.16
C GLU A 306 -12.39 -15.63 -16.92
N LEU A 307 -11.89 -15.51 -15.68
CA LEU A 307 -10.84 -14.57 -15.27
C LEU A 307 -9.45 -15.24 -15.09
N GLU A 308 -9.28 -16.49 -15.51
CA GLU A 308 -7.97 -17.16 -15.52
C GLU A 308 -7.23 -17.08 -16.88
N ASP A 309 -7.91 -16.72 -17.98
CA ASP A 309 -7.30 -16.67 -19.31
C ASP A 309 -6.95 -15.26 -19.83
N VAL A 310 -7.41 -14.17 -19.18
CA VAL A 310 -7.17 -12.79 -19.67
C VAL A 310 -5.88 -12.16 -19.11
N MET A 311 -5.34 -12.69 -18.01
CA MET A 311 -4.07 -12.21 -17.44
C MET A 311 -2.83 -12.69 -18.21
N ILE A 312 -2.96 -13.68 -19.11
CA ILE A 312 -1.84 -14.21 -19.90
C ILE A 312 -1.70 -13.47 -21.25
N GLU A 313 -2.78 -12.95 -21.84
CA GLU A 313 -2.72 -12.26 -23.15
C GLU A 313 -2.17 -10.83 -23.09
N PHE A 314 -2.37 -10.10 -21.99
CA PHE A 314 -1.90 -8.71 -21.88
C PHE A 314 -0.40 -8.60 -21.56
N GLU A 315 0.20 -9.62 -20.93
CA GLU A 315 1.62 -9.64 -20.54
C GLU A 315 2.56 -10.14 -21.66
N MET A 316 2.06 -10.85 -22.67
CA MET A 316 2.91 -11.35 -23.77
C MET A 316 3.03 -10.40 -24.97
N SER A 317 2.13 -9.41 -25.09
CA SER A 317 2.06 -8.51 -26.27
C SER A 317 3.12 -7.40 -26.28
N LYS A 318 3.64 -6.95 -25.13
CA LYS A 318 4.72 -5.94 -25.08
C LYS A 318 6.12 -6.53 -25.19
N ALA A 319 6.33 -7.76 -24.71
CA ALA A 319 7.63 -8.43 -24.78
C ALA A 319 7.94 -8.96 -26.19
N ALA A 320 6.93 -9.35 -26.96
CA ALA A 320 7.11 -9.83 -28.33
C ALA A 320 7.35 -8.72 -29.36
N ALA A 321 6.88 -7.49 -29.09
CA ALA A 321 6.99 -6.35 -30.01
C ALA A 321 8.41 -5.75 -30.12
N LEU A 322 9.38 -6.25 -29.35
CA LEU A 322 10.79 -5.80 -29.42
C LEU A 322 11.73 -6.87 -30.00
N SER A 323 11.21 -7.98 -30.52
CA SER A 323 12.02 -8.93 -31.29
C SER A 323 11.61 -8.92 -32.76
N VAL A 324 12.63 -8.82 -33.63
CA VAL A 324 12.60 -8.86 -35.10
C VAL A 324 12.39 -7.52 -35.83
N LYS A 325 13.38 -6.63 -35.71
CA LYS A 325 14.14 -6.11 -36.87
C LYS A 325 15.30 -5.20 -36.43
N LYS A 326 16.43 -5.82 -36.08
CA LYS A 326 17.70 -5.44 -36.72
C LYS A 326 18.66 -6.63 -36.67
N SER A 327 19.25 -6.84 -37.84
CA SER A 327 20.07 -7.94 -38.28
C SER A 327 21.40 -8.06 -37.54
N MET A 328 21.96 -9.25 -37.63
CA MET A 328 23.36 -9.61 -37.50
C MET A 328 24.30 -8.48 -37.98
N GLU A 329 24.82 -7.66 -37.07
CA GLU A 329 26.06 -6.88 -37.29
C GLU A 329 26.68 -6.25 -36.03
N ASP A 330 25.97 -6.09 -34.91
CA ASP A 330 26.60 -5.55 -33.68
C ASP A 330 26.97 -6.65 -32.67
N LEU A 331 28.00 -7.44 -33.01
CA LEU A 331 28.69 -8.39 -32.13
C LEU A 331 29.69 -7.69 -31.19
N GLN A 332 29.31 -6.53 -30.66
CA GLN A 332 29.94 -5.85 -29.54
C GLN A 332 28.83 -5.24 -28.70
N GLU A 333 28.09 -6.07 -27.95
CA GLU A 333 27.39 -5.54 -26.78
C GLU A 333 28.48 -4.97 -25.85
N GLU A 334 28.61 -3.65 -25.83
CA GLU A 334 29.29 -2.94 -24.75
C GLU A 334 28.67 -3.44 -23.45
N LEU A 335 29.41 -4.27 -22.73
CA LEU A 335 29.07 -4.59 -21.35
C LEU A 335 29.03 -3.25 -20.62
N GLU A 336 27.85 -2.85 -20.17
CA GLU A 336 27.71 -1.77 -19.21
C GLU A 336 28.45 -2.23 -17.95
N MET A 337 29.70 -1.79 -17.82
CA MET A 337 30.51 -2.11 -16.66
C MET A 337 29.90 -1.37 -15.48
N PRO A 338 29.53 -2.07 -14.40
CA PRO A 338 28.97 -1.42 -13.24
C PRO A 338 29.98 -0.41 -12.71
N GLU A 339 29.54 0.82 -12.43
CA GLU A 339 30.39 1.79 -11.76
C GLU A 339 30.61 1.31 -10.33
N VAL A 340 31.84 0.87 -10.03
CA VAL A 340 32.23 0.44 -8.69
C VAL A 340 32.77 1.64 -7.94
N HIS A 341 32.11 1.95 -6.84
CA HIS A 341 32.48 3.04 -5.96
C HIS A 341 32.90 2.52 -4.59
N LEU A 342 34.12 2.86 -4.16
CA LEU A 342 34.68 2.48 -2.87
C LEU A 342 34.26 3.48 -1.76
N PRO A 343 34.13 3.03 -0.50
CA PRO A 343 33.87 3.91 0.65
C PRO A 343 35.09 4.78 1.01
N ARG A 344 34.88 5.80 1.84
CA ARG A 344 35.86 6.88 2.09
C ARG A 344 37.05 6.48 2.98
N GLU A 345 36.96 5.46 3.85
CA GLU A 345 38.08 4.96 4.69
C GLU A 345 37.94 3.45 5.03
N GLY A 346 39.05 2.68 4.97
CA GLY A 346 39.22 1.38 5.67
C GLY A 346 39.64 0.16 4.82
N ASP A 347 40.67 -0.56 5.26
CA ASP A 347 41.41 -1.64 4.56
C ASP A 347 40.98 -3.07 5.00
N SER A 348 39.67 -3.32 5.13
CA SER A 348 39.15 -4.66 5.45
C SER A 348 38.13 -5.12 4.42
N LYS A 349 37.91 -6.44 4.31
CA LYS A 349 37.04 -7.08 3.30
C LYS A 349 35.61 -6.54 3.43
N GLN A 350 35.28 -5.54 2.61
CA GLN A 350 34.03 -4.79 2.65
C GLN A 350 32.94 -5.49 1.84
N GLU A 351 31.72 -5.51 2.39
CA GLU A 351 30.55 -6.09 1.74
C GLU A 351 30.12 -5.21 0.56
N LEU A 352 29.85 -5.87 -0.58
CA LEU A 352 29.51 -5.24 -1.85
C LEU A 352 28.00 -5.24 -2.03
N ILE A 353 27.41 -4.06 -2.21
CA ILE A 353 26.00 -3.87 -2.53
C ILE A 353 25.87 -3.49 -4.00
N LEU A 354 25.07 -4.25 -4.75
CA LEU A 354 24.70 -3.92 -6.13
C LEU A 354 23.40 -3.13 -6.13
N VAL A 355 23.45 -1.87 -6.55
CA VAL A 355 22.30 -0.97 -6.69
C VAL A 355 21.81 -0.99 -8.14
N VAL A 356 20.55 -1.41 -8.33
CA VAL A 356 19.87 -1.44 -9.63
C VAL A 356 18.74 -0.41 -9.60
N GLU A 357 18.99 0.75 -10.19
CA GLU A 357 18.14 1.93 -10.13
C GLU A 357 18.28 2.73 -11.42
N ASP A 358 17.19 3.01 -12.13
CA ASP A 358 17.23 3.70 -13.42
C ASP A 358 17.44 5.21 -13.27
N ASP A 359 16.88 5.80 -12.20
CA ASP A 359 17.15 7.18 -11.86
C ASP A 359 18.55 7.36 -11.28
N LYS A 360 19.45 7.93 -12.08
CA LYS A 360 20.83 8.26 -11.69
C LYS A 360 20.91 9.05 -10.39
N SER A 361 19.95 9.93 -10.14
CA SER A 361 19.96 10.80 -8.96
C SER A 361 19.61 10.02 -7.69
N SER A 362 18.59 9.16 -7.75
CA SER A 362 18.25 8.21 -6.68
C SER A 362 19.36 7.19 -6.46
N SER A 363 20.00 6.70 -7.53
CA SER A 363 21.15 5.80 -7.45
C SER A 363 22.34 6.46 -6.75
N GLU A 364 22.61 7.74 -7.05
CA GLU A 364 23.68 8.51 -6.41
C GLU A 364 23.38 8.75 -4.93
N LEU A 365 22.14 9.12 -4.60
CA LEU A 365 21.69 9.30 -3.21
C LEU A 365 21.84 8.00 -2.39
N LEU A 366 21.36 6.87 -2.91
CA LEU A 366 21.54 5.55 -2.28
C LEU A 366 23.01 5.23 -2.11
N SER A 367 23.81 5.43 -3.16
CA SER A 367 25.25 5.19 -3.11
C SER A 367 25.94 6.01 -2.02
N VAL A 368 25.55 7.28 -1.83
CA VAL A 368 26.08 8.13 -0.76
C VAL A 368 25.72 7.59 0.62
N ILE A 369 24.46 7.21 0.85
CA ILE A 369 24.00 6.64 2.12
C ILE A 369 24.76 5.33 2.44
N LEU A 370 24.87 4.43 1.48
CA LEU A 370 25.52 3.13 1.64
C LEU A 370 27.03 3.26 1.90
N LYS A 371 27.71 4.18 1.21
CA LYS A 371 29.15 4.45 1.43
C LYS A 371 29.42 5.01 2.82
N ASP A 372 28.54 5.86 3.34
CA ASP A 372 28.67 6.45 4.67
C ASP A 372 28.57 5.38 5.78
N GLU A 373 27.80 4.33 5.55
CA GLU A 373 27.72 3.16 6.44
C GLU A 373 28.83 2.13 6.23
N GLY A 374 29.79 2.38 5.33
CA GLY A 374 30.97 1.55 5.11
C GLY A 374 30.85 0.45 4.07
N TYR A 375 29.79 0.43 3.25
CA TYR A 375 29.61 -0.54 2.17
C TYR A 375 30.33 -0.13 0.88
N SER A 376 30.80 -1.12 0.11
CA SER A 376 31.19 -0.91 -1.28
C SER A 376 29.95 -0.97 -2.17
N VAL A 377 29.85 -0.08 -3.16
CA VAL A 377 28.64 0.03 -4.00
C VAL A 377 28.99 -0.15 -5.47
N ALA A 378 28.29 -1.05 -6.15
CA ALA A 378 28.28 -1.15 -7.60
C ALA A 378 26.92 -0.69 -8.13
N ALA A 379 26.87 0.17 -9.14
CA ALA A 379 25.60 0.68 -9.68
C ALA A 379 25.31 0.15 -11.10
N LEU A 380 24.04 -0.15 -11.37
CA LEU A 380 23.47 -0.45 -12.69
C LEU A 380 22.19 0.35 -12.89
N TYR A 381 21.99 0.83 -14.12
CA TYR A 381 20.84 1.66 -14.50
C TYR A 381 19.80 0.93 -15.37
N SER A 382 20.01 -0.37 -15.62
CA SER A 382 19.11 -1.23 -16.42
C SER A 382 19.03 -2.65 -15.88
N GLY A 383 17.95 -3.35 -16.20
CA GLY A 383 17.69 -4.70 -15.70
C GLY A 383 18.29 -5.83 -16.55
N LYS A 384 18.59 -5.60 -17.84
CA LYS A 384 19.11 -6.61 -18.79
C LYS A 384 20.38 -7.31 -18.31
N ASN A 385 21.28 -6.60 -17.66
CA ASN A 385 22.60 -7.11 -17.29
C ASN A 385 22.71 -7.58 -15.83
N VAL A 386 21.67 -7.39 -15.02
CA VAL A 386 21.72 -7.62 -13.56
C VAL A 386 22.12 -9.05 -13.21
N LEU A 387 21.53 -10.06 -13.84
CA LEU A 387 21.85 -11.47 -13.55
C LEU A 387 23.31 -11.80 -13.89
N LYS A 388 23.80 -11.33 -15.04
CA LYS A 388 25.18 -11.57 -15.51
C LYS A 388 26.20 -10.87 -14.61
N VAL A 389 25.90 -9.63 -14.22
CA VAL A 389 26.73 -8.84 -13.30
C VAL A 389 26.73 -9.43 -11.90
N ALA A 390 25.57 -9.84 -11.36
CA ALA A 390 25.46 -10.47 -10.05
C ALA A 390 26.24 -11.79 -9.97
N LYS A 391 26.26 -12.60 -11.05
CA LYS A 391 27.07 -13.82 -11.13
C LYS A 391 28.58 -13.54 -11.08
N ASN A 392 29.03 -12.47 -11.72
CA ASN A 392 30.45 -12.11 -11.81
C ASN A 392 30.94 -11.40 -10.54
N LEU A 393 30.20 -10.39 -10.08
CA LEU A 393 30.56 -9.59 -8.91
C LEU A 393 30.30 -10.30 -7.59
N LYS A 394 29.31 -11.21 -7.54
CA LYS A 394 28.86 -11.89 -6.32
C LYS A 394 28.64 -10.90 -5.16
N PRO A 395 27.74 -9.91 -5.35
CA PRO A 395 27.47 -8.94 -4.30
C PRO A 395 26.86 -9.64 -3.08
N ASP A 396 27.11 -9.08 -1.91
CA ASP A 396 26.54 -9.53 -0.64
C ASP A 396 25.06 -9.15 -0.53
N ILE A 397 24.64 -8.06 -1.20
CA ILE A 397 23.25 -7.59 -1.24
C ILE A 397 22.93 -6.96 -2.61
N ILE A 398 21.69 -7.11 -3.08
CA ILE A 398 21.17 -6.38 -4.25
C ILE A 398 20.02 -5.46 -3.81
N THR A 399 20.05 -4.17 -4.15
CA THR A 399 18.86 -3.30 -4.10
C THR A 399 18.29 -3.16 -5.50
N LEU A 400 16.97 -3.31 -5.66
CA LEU A 400 16.33 -3.42 -6.97
C LEU A 400 15.07 -2.55 -7.06
N ASP A 401 15.03 -1.63 -8.02
CA ASP A 401 13.78 -1.00 -8.44
C ASP A 401 12.92 -1.98 -9.25
N VAL A 402 11.60 -1.87 -9.07
CA VAL A 402 10.57 -2.58 -9.82
C VAL A 402 10.39 -1.97 -11.22
N PHE A 403 10.54 -0.66 -11.38
CA PHE A 403 10.29 0.05 -12.63
C PHE A 403 11.62 0.37 -13.33
N LEU A 404 12.14 -0.55 -14.13
CA LEU A 404 13.36 -0.34 -14.93
C LEU A 404 12.98 -0.04 -16.40
N PRO A 405 13.81 0.70 -17.16
CA PRO A 405 13.48 1.18 -18.51
C PRO A 405 13.34 0.05 -19.54
N ASP A 406 13.96 -1.09 -19.29
CA ASP A 406 14.14 -2.18 -20.25
C ASP A 406 13.46 -3.50 -19.84
N THR A 407 13.14 -3.67 -18.55
CA THR A 407 12.43 -4.85 -18.02
C THR A 407 11.71 -4.52 -16.72
N ASN A 408 10.79 -5.38 -16.30
CA ASN A 408 10.17 -5.28 -14.98
C ASN A 408 11.10 -5.88 -13.91
N GLY A 409 11.35 -5.16 -12.82
CA GLY A 409 12.19 -5.62 -11.71
C GLY A 409 11.69 -6.89 -11.03
N TRP A 410 10.38 -7.20 -11.09
CA TRP A 410 9.87 -8.49 -10.62
C TRP A 410 10.40 -9.68 -11.45
N LEU A 411 10.55 -9.49 -12.76
CA LEU A 411 11.12 -10.51 -13.64
C LEU A 411 12.61 -10.74 -13.30
N VAL A 412 13.33 -9.65 -13.02
CA VAL A 412 14.74 -9.70 -12.59
C VAL A 412 14.88 -10.42 -11.24
N LEU A 413 14.03 -10.11 -10.25
CA LEU A 413 14.00 -10.81 -8.97
C LEU A 413 13.76 -12.31 -9.16
N ARG A 414 12.78 -12.69 -9.98
CA ARG A 414 12.48 -14.09 -10.28
C ARG A 414 13.66 -14.79 -10.94
N GLN A 415 14.35 -14.13 -11.88
CA GLN A 415 15.56 -14.67 -12.51
C GLN A 415 16.70 -14.87 -11.48
N LEU A 416 16.93 -13.88 -10.61
CA LEU A 416 17.95 -13.96 -9.56
C LEU A 416 17.67 -15.10 -8.57
N LYS A 417 16.40 -15.32 -8.21
CA LYS A 417 15.99 -16.36 -7.25
C LYS A 417 15.87 -17.75 -7.85
N ASN A 418 15.70 -17.87 -9.17
CA ASN A 418 15.69 -19.18 -9.86
C ASN A 418 17.08 -19.64 -10.31
N ASP A 419 18.10 -18.78 -10.25
CA ASP A 419 19.46 -19.13 -10.65
C ASP A 419 20.29 -19.64 -9.46
N PRO A 420 20.94 -20.82 -9.56
CA PRO A 420 21.71 -21.42 -8.48
C PRO A 420 22.86 -20.57 -7.93
N HIS A 421 23.41 -19.67 -8.75
CA HIS A 421 24.56 -18.85 -8.36
C HIS A 421 24.16 -17.54 -7.66
N THR A 422 22.92 -17.08 -7.83
CA THR A 422 22.44 -15.81 -7.27
C THR A 422 21.28 -15.97 -6.29
N THR A 423 20.66 -17.14 -6.19
CA THR A 423 19.49 -17.39 -5.34
C THR A 423 19.72 -17.06 -3.85
N SER A 424 20.94 -17.24 -3.36
CA SER A 424 21.30 -16.98 -1.96
C SER A 424 21.53 -15.51 -1.67
N ILE A 425 21.66 -14.66 -2.68
CA ILE A 425 21.93 -13.23 -2.51
C ILE A 425 20.62 -12.56 -2.03
N PRO A 426 20.62 -11.87 -0.88
CA PRO A 426 19.52 -11.04 -0.41
C PRO A 426 19.16 -9.94 -1.42
N VAL A 427 17.87 -9.73 -1.65
CA VAL A 427 17.38 -8.70 -2.57
C VAL A 427 16.41 -7.78 -1.83
N LEU A 428 16.69 -6.48 -1.79
CA LEU A 428 15.81 -5.46 -1.24
C LEU A 428 15.10 -4.75 -2.39
N ILE A 429 13.78 -4.75 -2.37
CA ILE A 429 12.97 -4.02 -3.34
C ILE A 429 12.79 -2.58 -2.86
N ILE A 430 13.01 -1.62 -3.75
CA ILE A 430 12.79 -0.19 -3.47
C ILE A 430 11.92 0.38 -4.59
N SER A 431 10.62 0.58 -4.34
CA SER A 431 9.63 0.94 -5.38
C SER A 431 8.77 2.13 -4.98
N MET A 432 8.06 2.74 -5.93
CA MET A 432 7.10 3.82 -5.66
C MET A 432 5.70 3.31 -5.27
N THR A 433 5.43 2.02 -5.42
CA THR A 433 4.16 1.39 -5.03
C THR A 433 4.33 0.51 -3.80
N ASN A 434 3.33 0.52 -2.92
CA ASN A 434 3.36 -0.25 -1.68
C ASN A 434 2.96 -1.72 -1.95
N ASN A 435 3.86 -2.47 -2.57
CA ASN A 435 3.62 -3.86 -3.00
C ASN A 435 4.44 -4.87 -2.17
N ASN A 436 4.44 -4.69 -0.86
CA ASN A 436 5.29 -5.46 0.05
C ASN A 436 4.98 -6.97 0.02
N GLU A 437 3.71 -7.34 -0.12
CA GLU A 437 3.29 -8.75 -0.18
C GLU A 437 3.83 -9.49 -1.41
N LEU A 438 3.77 -8.85 -2.58
CA LEU A 438 4.23 -9.46 -3.83
C LEU A 438 5.75 -9.67 -3.84
N GLY A 439 6.51 -8.68 -3.36
CA GLY A 439 7.97 -8.79 -3.32
C GLY A 439 8.46 -9.87 -2.37
N ILE A 440 7.86 -9.99 -1.20
CA ILE A 440 8.18 -11.05 -0.23
C ILE A 440 7.81 -12.43 -0.81
N THR A 441 6.64 -12.55 -1.44
CA THR A 441 6.18 -13.80 -2.08
C THR A 441 7.14 -14.27 -3.17
N LEU A 442 7.75 -13.34 -3.92
CA LEU A 442 8.73 -13.64 -4.96
C LEU A 442 10.17 -13.83 -4.44
N GLY A 443 10.38 -13.74 -3.12
CA GLY A 443 11.65 -14.04 -2.46
C GLY A 443 12.54 -12.84 -2.16
N ALA A 444 12.02 -11.60 -2.21
CA ALA A 444 12.74 -10.44 -1.70
C ALA A 444 12.85 -10.51 -0.16
N THR A 445 13.97 -10.00 0.36
CA THR A 445 14.24 -9.94 1.81
C THR A 445 13.46 -8.80 2.47
N TYR A 446 13.40 -7.65 1.80
CA TYR A 446 12.61 -6.49 2.20
C TYR A 446 11.99 -5.81 0.99
N SER A 447 10.92 -5.05 1.21
CA SER A 447 10.30 -4.16 0.24
C SER A 447 10.05 -2.80 0.88
N PHE A 448 10.55 -1.75 0.26
CA PHE A 448 10.44 -0.37 0.71
C PHE A 448 9.72 0.49 -0.31
N THR A 449 9.00 1.49 0.18
CA THR A 449 8.45 2.56 -0.65
C THR A 449 9.39 3.76 -0.69
N LYS A 450 9.58 4.32 -1.89
CA LYS A 450 10.29 5.60 -2.05
C LYS A 450 9.39 6.76 -1.60
N PRO A 451 9.90 7.77 -0.87
CA PRO A 451 11.31 7.93 -0.46
C PRO A 451 11.65 7.06 0.76
N ILE A 452 12.75 6.30 0.67
CA ILE A 452 13.23 5.47 1.76
C ILE A 452 13.94 6.33 2.81
N LYS A 453 13.60 6.15 4.09
CA LYS A 453 14.32 6.85 5.16
C LYS A 453 15.66 6.18 5.40
N ARG A 454 16.71 6.98 5.64
CA ARG A 454 18.06 6.47 5.94
C ARG A 454 18.04 5.43 7.06
N VAL A 455 17.42 5.75 8.19
CA VAL A 455 17.36 4.86 9.37
C VAL A 455 16.74 3.50 9.01
N GLU A 456 15.69 3.48 8.19
CA GLU A 456 14.99 2.25 7.78
C GLU A 456 15.88 1.40 6.86
N LEU A 457 16.53 2.01 5.86
CA LEU A 457 17.46 1.32 4.95
C LEU A 457 18.66 0.75 5.72
N VAL A 458 19.27 1.56 6.58
CA VAL A 458 20.48 1.18 7.33
C VAL A 458 20.20 0.05 8.31
N ASN A 459 19.05 0.05 8.97
CA ASN A 459 18.66 -1.03 9.87
C ASN A 459 18.48 -2.35 9.11
N ALA A 460 17.75 -2.33 7.98
CA ALA A 460 17.56 -3.52 7.16
C ALA A 460 18.88 -4.07 6.59
N LEU A 461 19.81 -3.19 6.19
CA LEU A 461 21.13 -3.63 5.74
C LEU A 461 21.94 -4.24 6.88
N LYS A 462 21.94 -3.62 8.07
CA LYS A 462 22.61 -4.16 9.26
C LYS A 462 22.03 -5.52 9.68
N GLU A 463 20.73 -5.74 9.51
CA GLU A 463 20.06 -7.04 9.72
C GLU A 463 20.54 -8.10 8.73
N ILE A 464 20.81 -7.72 7.47
CA ILE A 464 21.25 -8.64 6.42
C ILE A 464 22.76 -8.95 6.52
N THR A 465 23.59 -7.96 6.88
CA THR A 465 25.05 -8.09 6.85
C THR A 465 25.70 -8.51 8.16
N LYS A 466 25.13 -8.15 9.32
CA LYS A 466 25.81 -8.45 10.58
C LYS A 466 25.76 -9.94 10.89
N LYS A 467 26.97 -10.51 11.01
CA LYS A 467 27.37 -11.69 11.79
C LYS A 467 26.72 -11.76 13.19
N PHE A 468 25.43 -12.01 13.30
CA PHE A 468 24.79 -12.48 14.52
C PHE A 468 24.78 -14.01 14.49
N ARG A 469 25.93 -14.62 14.79
CA ARG A 469 25.93 -16.03 15.20
C ARG A 469 25.31 -16.09 16.59
N PHE A 470 24.02 -16.41 16.62
CA PHE A 470 23.41 -17.05 17.75
C PHE A 470 24.27 -18.28 18.14
N GLU A 471 24.76 -18.35 19.38
CA GLU A 471 25.16 -19.64 19.95
C GLU A 471 23.86 -20.41 20.21
N SER A 472 23.33 -21.05 19.15
CA SER A 472 22.22 -22.03 19.15
C SER A 472 21.14 -21.84 20.25
N PRO A 473 20.21 -20.87 20.10
CA PRO A 473 19.15 -20.61 21.07
C PRO A 473 18.25 -21.83 21.26
N LYS A 474 17.83 -22.03 22.51
CA LYS A 474 17.00 -23.15 22.96
C LYS A 474 15.53 -22.81 22.76
N VAL A 475 14.84 -23.56 21.91
CA VAL A 475 13.41 -23.42 21.65
C VAL A 475 12.67 -24.54 22.36
N LEU A 476 11.83 -24.20 23.34
CA LEU A 476 10.92 -25.15 23.98
C LEU A 476 9.62 -25.22 23.18
N ILE A 477 9.24 -26.41 22.72
CA ILE A 477 7.99 -26.68 22.01
C ILE A 477 7.10 -27.50 22.94
N VAL A 478 5.88 -27.04 23.19
CA VAL A 478 4.90 -27.69 24.07
C VAL A 478 3.59 -27.90 23.31
N ASP A 479 3.26 -29.17 23.07
CA ASP A 479 2.07 -29.60 22.34
C ASP A 479 1.71 -31.02 22.78
N ASP A 480 0.43 -31.36 22.99
CA ASP A 480 0.05 -32.73 23.33
C ASP A 480 -0.10 -33.64 22.09
N ASP A 481 0.01 -33.08 20.88
CA ASP A 481 0.18 -33.83 19.63
C ASP A 481 1.66 -34.04 19.30
N GLU A 482 2.15 -35.27 19.51
CA GLU A 482 3.52 -35.71 19.22
C GLU A 482 3.93 -35.46 17.76
N TYR A 483 3.00 -35.60 16.80
CA TYR A 483 3.29 -35.33 15.40
C TYR A 483 3.61 -33.85 15.15
N THR A 484 2.89 -32.94 15.81
CA THR A 484 3.13 -31.49 15.70
C THR A 484 4.47 -31.10 16.31
N VAL A 485 4.83 -31.67 17.47
CA VAL A 485 6.15 -31.45 18.10
C VAL A 485 7.28 -31.89 17.17
N GLU A 486 7.18 -33.08 16.58
CA GLU A 486 8.19 -33.61 15.66
C GLU A 486 8.28 -32.81 14.35
N LEU A 487 7.15 -32.37 13.81
CA LEU A 487 7.11 -31.51 12.63
C LEU A 487 7.83 -30.18 12.88
N LEU A 488 7.51 -29.49 13.97
CA LEU A 488 8.14 -28.21 14.31
C LEU A 488 9.63 -28.37 14.62
N SER A 489 10.01 -29.42 15.35
CA SER A 489 11.41 -29.77 15.60
C SER A 489 12.18 -29.97 14.28
N SER A 490 11.62 -30.72 13.33
CA SER A 490 12.25 -30.93 12.01
C SER A 490 12.40 -29.66 11.17
N MET A 491 11.59 -28.63 11.43
CA MET A 491 11.70 -27.32 10.78
C MET A 491 12.79 -26.45 11.42
N ILE A 492 12.99 -26.59 12.75
CA ILE A 492 13.81 -25.69 13.58
C ILE A 492 15.26 -26.18 13.70
N GLU A 493 15.47 -27.47 13.97
CA GLU A 493 16.81 -28.04 14.20
C GLU A 493 17.81 -27.82 13.05
N PRO A 494 17.43 -27.88 11.76
CA PRO A 494 18.38 -27.66 10.66
C PRO A 494 18.95 -26.24 10.58
N GLU A 495 18.32 -25.27 11.25
CA GLU A 495 18.80 -23.88 11.33
C GLU A 495 19.79 -23.68 12.51
N GLY A 496 20.14 -24.75 13.22
CA GLY A 496 21.12 -24.72 14.31
C GLY A 496 20.56 -24.31 15.67
N PHE A 497 19.24 -24.30 15.84
CA PHE A 497 18.56 -24.12 17.12
C PHE A 497 18.56 -25.43 17.92
N GLU A 498 18.70 -25.34 19.24
CA GLU A 498 18.51 -26.49 20.12
C GLU A 498 17.02 -26.61 20.47
N VAL A 499 16.39 -27.75 20.17
CA VAL A 499 14.95 -27.93 20.41
C VAL A 499 14.72 -28.77 21.67
N ILE A 500 13.94 -28.23 22.59
CA ILE A 500 13.45 -28.94 23.78
C ILE A 500 11.99 -29.30 23.49
N LYS A 501 11.70 -30.60 23.44
CA LYS A 501 10.36 -31.13 23.14
C LYS A 501 9.58 -31.36 24.43
N ALA A 502 8.30 -31.04 24.50
CA ALA A 502 7.40 -31.41 25.60
C ALA A 502 6.03 -31.82 25.05
N TYR A 503 5.53 -32.96 25.49
CA TYR A 503 4.33 -33.60 24.94
C TYR A 503 3.09 -33.40 25.82
N SER A 504 3.16 -32.49 26.79
CA SER A 504 2.05 -32.11 27.67
C SER A 504 2.34 -30.77 28.36
N GLY A 505 1.29 -30.05 28.77
CA GLY A 505 1.48 -28.81 29.53
C GLY A 505 2.24 -29.00 30.85
N ARG A 506 2.09 -30.15 31.52
CA ARG A 506 2.84 -30.48 32.75
C ARG A 506 4.32 -30.66 32.48
N GLU A 507 4.67 -31.38 31.42
CA GLU A 507 6.07 -31.54 30.99
C GLU A 507 6.67 -30.21 30.53
N GLY A 508 5.87 -29.38 29.83
CA GLY A 508 6.23 -28.03 29.42
C GLY A 508 6.60 -27.15 30.61
N LEU A 509 5.78 -27.14 31.66
CA LEU A 509 6.10 -26.42 32.91
C LEU A 509 7.39 -26.93 33.56
N GLN A 510 7.58 -28.24 33.65
CA GLN A 510 8.80 -28.81 34.24
C GLN A 510 10.06 -28.36 33.47
N LYS A 511 10.01 -28.36 32.13
CA LYS A 511 11.13 -27.98 31.26
C LYS A 511 11.35 -26.47 31.23
N LEU A 512 10.29 -25.67 31.33
CA LEU A 512 10.37 -24.21 31.41
C LEU A 512 11.13 -23.73 32.66
N PHE A 513 10.95 -24.42 33.80
CA PHE A 513 11.63 -24.09 35.06
C PHE A 513 12.94 -24.84 35.29
N SER A 514 13.35 -25.70 34.37
CA SER A 514 14.63 -26.42 34.43
C SER A 514 15.80 -25.52 33.99
N ASN A 515 17.03 -25.88 34.37
CA ASN A 515 18.25 -25.15 34.00
C ASN A 515 19.09 -25.99 33.02
N PRO A 516 19.48 -25.49 31.82
CA PRO A 516 19.23 -24.16 31.27
C PRO A 516 17.77 -23.91 30.91
N GLN A 517 17.30 -22.67 31.09
CA GLN A 517 15.98 -22.23 30.66
C GLN A 517 15.92 -22.06 29.13
N PRO A 518 14.74 -22.19 28.51
CA PRO A 518 14.59 -21.94 27.09
C PRO A 518 14.65 -20.44 26.76
N ASP A 519 15.15 -20.14 25.57
CA ASP A 519 15.22 -18.79 25.04
C ASP A 519 13.89 -18.34 24.44
N ILE A 520 13.14 -19.27 23.85
CA ILE A 520 11.83 -19.07 23.23
C ILE A 520 10.91 -20.23 23.60
N LEU A 521 9.63 -19.93 23.84
CA LEU A 521 8.57 -20.91 24.03
C LEU A 521 7.63 -20.92 22.82
N ILE A 522 7.36 -22.10 22.26
CA ILE A 522 6.29 -22.37 21.30
C ILE A 522 5.26 -23.26 22.00
N VAL A 523 4.00 -22.84 22.05
CA VAL A 523 2.96 -23.53 22.83
C VAL A 523 1.64 -23.64 22.08
N ASP A 524 0.97 -24.80 22.18
CA ASP A 524 -0.46 -24.89 21.86
C ASP A 524 -1.33 -24.51 23.06
N LEU A 525 -2.43 -23.84 22.79
CA LEU A 525 -3.41 -23.45 23.80
C LEU A 525 -4.30 -24.61 24.21
N MET A 526 -4.57 -25.53 23.29
CA MET A 526 -5.58 -26.59 23.45
C MET A 526 -4.94 -27.92 23.82
N MET A 527 -4.46 -28.02 25.06
CA MET A 527 -3.83 -29.25 25.60
C MET A 527 -4.64 -29.86 26.74
N SER A 528 -4.51 -31.18 26.90
CA SER A 528 -5.09 -31.95 28.01
C SER A 528 -4.36 -31.75 29.35
N GLU A 529 -5.11 -31.87 30.47
CA GLU A 529 -4.70 -31.61 31.87
C GLU A 529 -4.31 -30.17 32.20
N VAL A 530 -3.26 -29.65 31.57
CA VAL A 530 -2.74 -28.30 31.78
C VAL A 530 -2.85 -27.58 30.44
N SER A 531 -3.70 -26.54 30.38
CA SER A 531 -3.89 -25.80 29.14
C SER A 531 -2.68 -24.92 28.83
N GLY A 532 -2.53 -24.51 27.57
CA GLY A 532 -1.47 -23.56 27.20
C GLY A 532 -1.64 -22.21 27.89
N PHE A 533 -2.89 -21.82 28.24
CA PHE A 533 -3.16 -20.63 29.04
C PHE A 533 -2.55 -20.76 30.44
N ASP A 534 -2.79 -21.88 31.14
CA ASP A 534 -2.23 -22.12 32.48
C ASP A 534 -0.69 -22.10 32.48
N LEU A 535 -0.09 -22.60 31.40
CA LEU A 535 1.36 -22.59 31.19
C LEU A 535 1.89 -21.16 31.00
N ILE A 536 1.19 -20.34 30.20
CA ILE A 536 1.53 -18.93 29.97
C ILE A 536 1.40 -18.13 31.27
N SER A 537 0.29 -18.27 32.00
CA SER A 537 0.08 -17.56 33.26
C SER A 537 1.15 -17.94 34.31
N SER A 538 1.53 -19.23 34.37
CA SER A 538 2.62 -19.70 35.24
C SER A 538 3.99 -19.16 34.82
N MET A 539 4.27 -19.12 33.51
CA MET A 539 5.50 -18.54 32.94
C MET A 539 5.63 -17.05 33.32
N ARG A 540 4.53 -16.29 33.24
CA ARG A 540 4.51 -14.85 33.49
C ARG A 540 4.53 -14.50 34.99
N ALA A 541 4.12 -15.42 35.86
CA ALA A 541 4.16 -15.22 37.31
C ALA A 541 5.58 -15.29 37.92
N ASP A 542 6.55 -15.95 37.26
CA ASP A 542 7.92 -16.10 37.76
C ASP A 542 8.88 -15.11 37.09
N ILE A 543 9.66 -14.39 37.91
CA ILE A 543 10.63 -13.37 37.45
C ILE A 543 11.67 -13.91 36.47
N ARG A 544 11.99 -15.20 36.51
CA ARG A 544 13.00 -15.82 35.66
C ARG A 544 12.46 -16.17 34.27
N THR A 545 11.16 -16.39 34.14
CA THR A 545 10.54 -16.87 32.89
C THR A 545 9.60 -15.85 32.26
N LYS A 546 9.22 -14.80 32.99
CA LYS A 546 8.24 -13.81 32.53
C LYS A 546 8.64 -13.05 31.25
N ASP A 547 9.93 -12.95 30.94
CA ASP A 547 10.43 -12.21 29.77
C ASP A 547 10.77 -13.13 28.59
N ILE A 548 10.53 -14.45 28.72
CA ILE A 548 10.72 -15.40 27.62
C ILE A 548 9.70 -15.11 26.50
N PRO A 549 10.15 -14.85 25.26
CA PRO A 549 9.27 -14.67 24.11
C PRO A 549 8.47 -15.93 23.80
N LEU A 550 7.26 -15.70 23.29
CA LEU A 550 6.25 -16.74 23.13
C LEU A 550 5.71 -16.78 21.69
N ILE A 551 5.62 -17.97 21.11
CA ILE A 551 4.87 -18.26 19.90
C ILE A 551 3.70 -19.16 20.28
N VAL A 552 2.48 -18.66 20.08
CA VAL A 552 1.26 -19.44 20.26
C VAL A 552 0.92 -20.11 18.93
N CYS A 553 0.95 -21.43 18.89
CA CYS A 553 0.60 -22.24 17.72
C CYS A 553 -0.69 -23.01 18.00
N THR A 554 -1.82 -22.60 17.42
CA THR A 554 -3.10 -23.31 17.62
C THR A 554 -3.85 -23.55 16.32
N SER A 555 -4.64 -24.64 16.25
CA SER A 555 -5.47 -25.00 15.08
C SER A 555 -6.83 -24.32 15.05
N SER A 556 -7.33 -23.88 16.21
CA SER A 556 -8.65 -23.28 16.37
C SER A 556 -8.65 -21.79 16.06
N GLU A 557 -9.76 -21.28 15.52
CA GLU A 557 -9.98 -19.84 15.43
C GLU A 557 -10.07 -19.25 16.83
N LEU A 558 -9.18 -18.31 17.14
CA LEU A 558 -9.23 -17.56 18.38
C LEU A 558 -10.48 -16.69 18.36
N THR A 559 -11.48 -17.06 19.17
CA THR A 559 -12.72 -16.27 19.32
C THR A 559 -12.42 -14.94 20.03
N GLY A 560 -13.29 -13.93 19.85
CA GLY A 560 -13.09 -12.60 20.44
C GLY A 560 -12.89 -12.61 21.96
N LYS A 561 -13.50 -13.56 22.67
CA LYS A 561 -13.30 -13.78 24.11
C LYS A 561 -11.91 -14.34 24.45
N ASN A 562 -11.43 -15.31 23.67
CA ASN A 562 -10.08 -15.86 23.82
C ASN A 562 -9.02 -14.80 23.49
N LEU A 563 -9.28 -13.92 22.50
CA LEU A 563 -8.40 -12.79 22.18
C LEU A 563 -8.41 -11.69 23.25
N GLU A 564 -9.52 -11.45 23.94
CA GLU A 564 -9.58 -10.49 25.06
C GLU A 564 -8.89 -11.01 26.32
N GLU A 565 -9.07 -12.28 26.67
CA GLU A 565 -8.36 -12.93 27.79
C GLU A 565 -6.85 -12.97 27.53
N LEU A 566 -6.45 -13.32 26.29
CA LEU A 566 -5.07 -13.26 25.85
C LEU A 566 -4.59 -11.78 25.83
N ASN A 567 -5.28 -10.83 25.22
CA ASN A 567 -4.85 -9.43 25.16
C ASN A 567 -4.74 -8.73 26.53
N ASN A 568 -5.55 -9.11 27.52
CA ASN A 568 -5.48 -8.51 28.85
C ASN A 568 -4.29 -9.03 29.66
N GLU A 569 -3.91 -10.31 29.53
CA GLU A 569 -2.69 -10.85 30.15
C GLU A 569 -1.40 -10.55 29.33
N LEU A 570 -1.51 -10.28 28.02
CA LEU A 570 -0.38 -10.19 27.10
C LEU A 570 0.10 -8.78 26.72
N LYS A 571 -0.53 -7.71 27.23
CA LYS A 571 -0.10 -6.33 26.93
C LYS A 571 1.31 -6.05 27.44
N GLY A 572 2.26 -5.88 26.50
CA GLY A 572 3.64 -5.46 26.78
C GLY A 572 4.71 -6.54 26.65
N TYR A 573 4.36 -7.78 26.27
CA TYR A 573 5.32 -8.88 26.13
C TYR A 573 5.48 -9.34 24.67
N LEU A 574 6.63 -9.94 24.35
CA LEU A 574 7.03 -10.36 23.01
C LEU A 574 6.31 -11.65 22.58
N ILE A 575 5.14 -11.49 21.96
CA ILE A 575 4.27 -12.62 21.62
C ILE A 575 3.91 -12.63 20.13
N SER A 576 3.96 -13.82 19.53
CA SER A 576 3.49 -14.12 18.19
C SER A 576 2.37 -15.15 18.24
N ILE A 577 1.40 -15.06 17.33
CA ILE A 577 0.35 -16.05 17.14
C ILE A 577 0.49 -16.61 15.72
N MET A 578 0.49 -17.93 15.58
CA MET A 578 0.57 -18.65 14.31
C MET A 578 -0.51 -19.74 14.25
N LYS A 579 -1.16 -19.93 13.09
CA LYS A 579 -2.18 -20.97 12.91
C LYS A 579 -1.54 -22.28 12.47
N LYS A 580 -1.77 -23.37 13.21
CA LYS A 580 -1.21 -24.70 12.87
C LYS A 580 -1.61 -25.09 11.44
N GLY A 581 -0.63 -25.51 10.64
CA GLY A 581 -0.84 -26.01 9.27
C GLY A 581 -0.88 -24.95 8.16
N THR A 582 -0.80 -23.65 8.47
CA THR A 582 -0.82 -22.59 7.44
C THR A 582 0.55 -21.95 7.17
N PHE A 583 1.54 -22.18 8.04
CA PHE A 583 2.87 -21.59 7.91
C PHE A 583 3.90 -22.62 7.45
N GLY A 584 4.86 -22.16 6.64
CA GLY A 584 6.00 -22.97 6.20
C GLY A 584 7.23 -22.79 7.11
N ARG A 585 8.25 -23.65 6.91
CA ARG A 585 9.53 -23.58 7.63
C ARG A 585 10.13 -22.16 7.66
N LYS A 586 10.18 -21.47 6.52
CA LYS A 586 10.76 -20.11 6.43
C LYS A 586 10.05 -19.09 7.32
N GLU A 587 8.73 -19.17 7.41
CA GLU A 587 7.92 -18.23 8.19
C GLU A 587 8.12 -18.45 9.69
N LEU A 588 8.11 -19.72 10.13
CA LEU A 588 8.38 -20.10 11.52
C LEU A 588 9.76 -19.63 11.98
N ILE A 589 10.80 -19.88 11.17
CA ILE A 589 12.17 -19.48 11.49
C ILE A 589 12.32 -17.96 11.59
N ASN A 590 11.75 -17.22 10.64
CA ASN A 590 11.77 -15.77 10.67
C ASN A 590 11.11 -15.24 11.96
N ARG A 591 10.00 -15.86 12.37
CA ARG A 591 9.30 -15.45 13.59
C ARG A 591 10.08 -15.74 14.88
N ILE A 592 10.74 -16.90 14.95
CA ILE A 592 11.65 -17.26 16.04
C ILE A 592 12.81 -16.25 16.11
N GLN A 593 13.43 -15.91 14.98
CA GLN A 593 14.52 -14.94 14.90
C GLN A 593 14.10 -13.53 15.34
N GLN A 594 12.93 -13.08 14.87
CA GLN A 594 12.37 -11.78 15.23
C GLN A 594 12.14 -11.66 16.75
N LEU A 595 11.54 -12.69 17.37
CA LEU A 595 11.27 -12.69 18.81
C LEU A 595 12.54 -12.79 19.65
N ALA A 596 13.52 -13.59 19.23
CA ALA A 596 14.83 -13.67 19.88
C ALA A 596 15.52 -12.30 19.89
N MET A 597 15.44 -11.56 18.79
CA MET A 597 16.05 -10.24 18.63
C MET A 597 15.39 -9.19 19.53
N LEU A 598 14.05 -9.16 19.56
CA LEU A 598 13.32 -8.22 20.41
C LEU A 598 13.57 -8.45 21.90
N LYS A 599 13.75 -9.72 22.32
CA LYS A 599 14.11 -10.06 23.71
C LYS A 599 15.44 -9.42 24.09
N ARG A 600 16.42 -9.53 23.19
CA ARG A 600 17.77 -9.02 23.41
C ARG A 600 17.83 -7.49 23.42
N LEU A 601 17.00 -6.82 22.60
CA LEU A 601 16.86 -5.36 22.67
C LEU A 601 16.30 -4.92 24.04
N ASN A 602 15.28 -5.62 24.55
CA ASN A 602 14.74 -5.36 25.89
C ASN A 602 15.74 -5.68 27.01
N ASP A 603 16.54 -6.75 26.87
CA ASP A 603 17.59 -7.11 27.83
C ASP A 603 18.76 -6.11 27.83
N GLU A 604 19.10 -5.52 26.66
CA GLU A 604 20.14 -4.50 26.52
C GLU A 604 19.71 -3.12 27.05
N GLU A 605 18.42 -2.77 26.96
CA GLU A 605 17.85 -1.56 27.57
C GLU A 605 17.63 -1.69 29.08
N ASN A 606 17.61 -2.91 29.63
CA ASN A 606 17.33 -3.17 31.04
C ASN A 606 18.62 -3.47 31.85
N PRO A 607 19.16 -2.53 32.65
CA PRO A 607 20.42 -2.71 33.38
C PRO A 607 20.39 -3.83 34.43
N TYR A 608 19.21 -4.39 34.74
CA TYR A 608 19.05 -5.53 35.65
C TYR A 608 19.12 -6.91 34.98
N CYS A 609 19.15 -7.00 33.64
CA CYS A 609 19.25 -8.26 32.90
C CYS A 609 20.70 -8.67 32.54
N ARG A 610 21.71 -7.93 33.00
CA ARG A 610 23.10 -8.37 32.89
C ARG A 610 23.40 -9.50 33.89
N ARG A 611 23.37 -10.75 33.41
CA ARG A 611 24.21 -11.82 33.94
C ARG A 611 24.92 -12.54 32.81
#